data_AF-A0ABD0ZHK6-F1
#
_entry.id   AF-A0ABD0ZHK6-F1
#
_cell.length_a   1.000
_cell.length_b   1.000
_cell.length_c   1.000
_cell.angle_alpha   90.00
_cell.angle_beta   90.00
_cell.angle_gamma   90.00
#
_symmetry.space_group_name_H-M   'P 1'
#
loop_
_entity.id
_entity.type
_entity.pdbx_description
1 polymer ?
#
loop_
_entity_poly.entity_id
_entity_poly.type
_entity_poly.pdbx_seq_one_letter_code
_entity_poly.pdbx_strand_id
1 'polypeptide(L)'
;MRKREADVYSSPGIQRNKPDSFSNYRSQVAELLSQGERISVHHDQEASESDSSKSVIGAGMSNIEKENLNILLRQCVTNLTPEVDEMQQRVSSMSLISQLGNKCMSSSPSILNSLEESGGVREDDIELLLKSEPDLVKKITSQHSNILLSKLDNMQQQLENLLDDVVTTCRPMTRDEIRELQKSIKELPEKNLNRVVQIVQNSNKTSSKDNTNEVVVNLDHADNIMLWRLHFYVGAVKSAQKLALDS
;
A
#
# COMPACT_ATOMS: atom_id res chain seq x y z
N MET A 1 -32.39 44.40 26.45
CA MET A 1 -32.45 42.99 26.00
C MET A 1 -31.21 42.72 25.15
N ARG A 2 -30.30 41.86 25.66
CA ARG A 2 -29.04 41.53 24.99
C ARG A 2 -29.29 40.47 23.91
N LYS A 3 -28.77 40.71 22.71
CA LYS A 3 -28.64 39.72 21.64
C LYS A 3 -27.70 38.61 22.15
N ARG A 4 -28.15 37.35 22.06
CA ARG A 4 -27.28 36.18 22.18
C ARG A 4 -26.78 35.86 20.78
N GLU A 5 -25.51 36.12 20.54
CA GLU A 5 -24.79 35.63 19.37
C GLU A 5 -24.56 34.12 19.54
N ALA A 6 -24.79 33.38 18.46
CA ALA A 6 -24.56 31.95 18.41
C ALA A 6 -23.06 31.72 18.29
N ASP A 7 -22.47 31.10 19.31
CA ASP A 7 -21.12 30.55 19.22
C ASP A 7 -21.09 29.47 18.13
N VAL A 8 -20.36 29.78 17.06
CA VAL A 8 -19.91 28.80 16.08
C VAL A 8 -18.94 27.87 16.81
N TYR A 9 -19.43 26.71 17.23
CA TYR A 9 -18.59 25.60 17.67
C TYR A 9 -17.77 25.11 16.46
N SER A 10 -16.63 25.75 16.23
CA SER A 10 -15.54 25.15 15.46
C SER A 10 -14.99 23.98 16.27
N SER A 11 -15.44 22.76 15.93
CA SER A 11 -14.93 21.53 16.54
C SER A 11 -13.43 21.36 16.24
N PRO A 12 -12.55 21.30 17.26
CA PRO A 12 -11.13 21.05 17.07
C PRO A 12 -10.92 19.53 17.07
N GLY A 13 -11.05 18.90 15.92
CA GLY A 13 -10.94 17.45 15.81
C GLY A 13 -10.27 17.00 14.52
N ILE A 14 -9.03 16.54 14.65
CA ILE A 14 -8.30 15.69 13.69
C ILE A 14 -7.69 16.43 12.48
N GLN A 15 -6.78 17.37 12.77
CA GLN A 15 -5.55 17.47 11.99
C GLN A 15 -4.37 17.31 12.95
N ARG A 16 -4.03 16.05 13.26
CA ARG A 16 -2.64 15.78 13.65
C ARG A 16 -1.84 15.94 12.36
N ASN A 17 -1.04 17.00 12.31
CA ASN A 17 0.07 17.17 11.36
C ASN A 17 1.12 16.07 11.60
N LYS A 18 0.74 14.80 11.44
CA LYS A 18 1.67 13.68 11.41
C LYS A 18 2.40 13.81 10.08
N PRO A 19 3.73 13.94 10.07
CA PRO A 19 4.50 13.94 8.84
C PRO A 19 4.12 12.70 8.01
N ASP A 20 4.01 12.85 6.69
CA ASP A 20 3.77 11.71 5.81
C ASP A 20 4.96 10.76 5.92
N SER A 21 4.79 9.71 6.71
CA SER A 21 5.81 8.71 7.01
C SER A 21 6.33 8.08 5.71
N PHE A 22 5.43 7.89 4.73
CA PHE A 22 5.77 7.29 3.44
C PHE A 22 6.68 8.19 2.60
N SER A 23 6.35 9.48 2.48
CA SER A 23 7.18 10.45 1.75
C SER A 23 8.59 10.56 2.35
N ASN A 24 8.72 10.39 3.67
CA ASN A 24 10.01 10.40 4.34
C ASN A 24 10.86 9.18 3.94
N TYR A 25 10.33 7.96 4.06
CA TYR A 25 11.06 6.75 3.68
C TYR A 25 11.45 6.73 2.20
N ARG A 26 10.54 7.20 1.34
CA ARG A 26 10.83 7.32 -0.09
C ARG A 26 12.02 8.25 -0.33
N SER A 27 12.03 9.42 0.31
CA SER A 27 13.12 10.38 0.19
C SER A 27 14.45 9.81 0.68
N GLN A 28 14.44 9.09 1.81
CA GLN A 28 15.62 8.42 2.36
C GLN A 28 16.17 7.34 1.43
N VAL A 29 15.30 6.53 0.83
CA VAL A 29 15.71 5.52 -0.16
C VAL A 29 16.29 6.21 -1.40
N ALA A 30 15.58 7.19 -1.97
CA ALA A 30 16.06 7.93 -3.14
C ALA A 30 17.41 8.62 -2.90
N GLU A 31 17.61 9.19 -1.71
CA GLU A 31 18.88 9.80 -1.30
C GLU A 31 20.00 8.74 -1.23
N LEU A 32 19.75 7.61 -0.57
CA LEU A 32 20.72 6.52 -0.47
C LEU A 32 21.12 5.99 -1.85
N LEU A 33 20.15 5.86 -2.76
CA LEU A 33 20.38 5.40 -4.13
C LEU A 33 21.16 6.43 -4.97
N SER A 34 20.95 7.73 -4.72
CA SER A 34 21.68 8.80 -5.42
C SER A 34 23.13 8.97 -4.95
N GLN A 35 23.43 8.62 -3.69
CA GLN A 35 24.78 8.77 -3.14
C GLN A 35 25.79 7.74 -3.70
N GLY A 36 25.32 6.57 -4.14
CA GLY A 36 26.17 5.52 -4.72
C GLY A 36 26.85 5.90 -6.04
N GLU A 37 26.32 6.89 -6.78
CA GLU A 37 26.94 7.40 -8.02
C GLU A 37 28.25 8.15 -7.79
N ARG A 38 28.53 8.62 -6.56
CA ARG A 38 29.69 9.51 -6.27
C ARG A 38 30.97 8.78 -5.90
N ILE A 39 30.95 7.47 -5.65
CA ILE A 39 32.10 6.72 -5.11
C ILE A 39 32.82 5.90 -6.20
N SER A 40 32.39 5.95 -7.46
CA SER A 40 33.03 5.23 -8.58
C SER A 40 34.39 5.82 -9.04
N VAL A 41 35.08 6.60 -8.21
CA VAL A 41 36.38 7.20 -8.55
C VAL A 41 37.46 6.60 -7.63
N HIS A 42 38.18 5.63 -8.20
CA HIS A 42 39.36 4.93 -7.69
C HIS A 42 39.15 3.77 -6.70
N HIS A 43 39.07 2.54 -7.25
CA HIS A 43 39.91 1.47 -6.74
C HIS A 43 40.33 0.53 -7.87
N ASP A 44 41.59 0.62 -8.28
CA ASP A 44 42.25 -0.42 -9.05
C ASP A 44 42.46 -1.66 -8.16
N GLN A 45 42.16 -2.82 -8.75
CA GLN A 45 42.68 -4.16 -8.46
C GLN A 45 42.56 -4.72 -7.02
N GLU A 46 41.53 -5.53 -6.76
CA GLU A 46 41.70 -6.96 -6.47
C GLU A 46 40.35 -7.69 -6.60
N ALA A 47 40.30 -8.65 -7.50
CA ALA A 47 39.11 -9.40 -7.85
C ALA A 47 38.73 -10.40 -6.74
N SER A 48 37.55 -10.20 -6.16
CA SER A 48 36.70 -11.29 -5.66
C SER A 48 35.45 -11.34 -6.55
N GLU A 49 35.60 -11.98 -7.71
CA GLU A 49 34.55 -12.17 -8.73
C GLU A 49 33.40 -13.10 -8.32
N SER A 50 33.19 -13.40 -7.03
CA SER A 50 32.30 -14.52 -6.64
C SER A 50 30.92 -14.17 -6.08
N ASP A 51 30.59 -12.92 -5.74
CA ASP A 51 29.30 -12.62 -5.08
C ASP A 51 28.47 -11.44 -5.65
N SER A 52 29.03 -10.55 -6.47
CA SER A 52 28.24 -9.42 -7.01
C SER A 52 27.14 -9.88 -7.98
N SER A 53 27.32 -11.04 -8.64
CA SER A 53 26.41 -11.57 -9.65
C SER A 53 25.19 -12.32 -9.09
N LYS A 54 25.20 -12.70 -7.80
CA LYS A 54 24.09 -13.43 -7.16
C LYS A 54 23.03 -12.52 -6.55
N SER A 55 23.42 -11.32 -6.12
CA SER A 55 22.53 -10.43 -5.39
C SER A 55 21.54 -9.76 -6.34
N VAL A 56 20.24 -10.09 -6.22
CA VAL A 56 19.17 -9.54 -7.07
C VAL A 56 18.98 -8.05 -6.81
N ILE A 57 18.78 -7.64 -5.55
CA ILE A 57 18.58 -6.25 -5.13
C ILE A 57 19.94 -5.60 -4.83
N GLY A 58 20.11 -4.34 -5.25
CA GLY A 58 21.34 -3.60 -5.04
C GLY A 58 22.51 -4.14 -5.86
N ALA A 59 22.25 -4.61 -7.07
CA ALA A 59 23.32 -4.98 -7.99
C ALA A 59 24.15 -3.73 -8.31
N GLY A 60 25.44 -3.74 -7.96
CA GLY A 60 26.32 -2.57 -8.06
C GLY A 60 26.41 -1.72 -6.78
N MET A 61 25.64 -2.02 -5.74
CA MET A 61 25.79 -1.41 -4.41
C MET A 61 26.84 -2.16 -3.58
N SER A 62 27.54 -1.43 -2.72
CA SER A 62 28.40 -1.98 -1.69
C SER A 62 27.59 -2.73 -0.61
N ASN A 63 28.25 -3.62 0.15
CA ASN A 63 27.59 -4.37 1.22
C ASN A 63 26.98 -3.45 2.30
N ILE A 64 27.63 -2.31 2.58
CA ILE A 64 27.11 -1.33 3.55
C ILE A 64 25.85 -0.63 3.06
N GLU A 65 25.79 -0.25 1.78
CA GLU A 65 24.60 0.36 1.19
C GLU A 65 23.43 -0.63 1.13
N LYS A 66 23.71 -1.91 0.84
CA LYS A 66 22.69 -2.97 0.88
C LYS A 66 22.12 -3.17 2.28
N GLU A 67 22.99 -3.18 3.29
CA GLU A 67 22.56 -3.30 4.69
C GLU A 67 21.73 -2.09 5.12
N ASN A 68 22.17 -0.88 4.78
CA ASN A 68 21.43 0.35 5.06
C ASN A 68 20.04 0.34 4.39
N LEU A 69 19.96 -0.08 3.12
CA LEU A 69 18.68 -0.25 2.43
C LEU A 69 17.79 -1.27 3.16
N ASN A 70 18.35 -2.40 3.60
CA ASN A 70 17.59 -3.42 4.34
C ASN A 70 17.02 -2.86 5.64
N ILE A 71 17.84 -2.13 6.41
CA ILE A 71 17.44 -1.49 7.66
C ILE A 71 16.31 -0.49 7.41
N LEU A 72 16.44 0.37 6.40
CA LEU A 72 15.41 1.35 6.03
C LEU A 72 14.09 0.68 5.67
N LEU A 73 14.13 -0.40 4.88
CA LEU A 73 12.92 -1.14 4.50
C LEU A 73 12.24 -1.81 5.71
N ARG A 74 13.03 -2.38 6.63
CA ARG A 74 12.49 -2.95 7.89
C ARG A 74 11.85 -1.89 8.77
N GLN A 75 12.49 -0.74 8.90
CA GLN A 75 11.93 0.40 9.65
C GLN A 75 10.66 0.93 9.00
N CYS A 76 10.63 1.00 7.66
CA CYS A 76 9.46 1.36 6.89
C CYS A 76 8.28 0.44 7.25
N VAL A 77 8.45 -0.88 7.12
CA VAL A 77 7.38 -1.85 7.47
C VAL A 77 6.91 -1.69 8.92
N THR A 78 7.86 -1.58 9.86
CA THR A 78 7.56 -1.44 11.29
C THR A 78 6.72 -0.20 11.58
N ASN A 79 7.06 0.94 10.96
CA ASN A 79 6.40 2.22 11.23
C ASN A 79 5.09 2.39 10.45
N LEU A 80 4.95 1.72 9.30
CA LEU A 80 3.74 1.78 8.49
C LEU A 80 2.62 0.86 8.99
N THR A 81 2.97 -0.26 9.63
CA THR A 81 2.01 -1.21 10.19
C THR A 81 0.95 -0.53 11.07
N PRO A 82 1.30 0.25 12.11
CA PRO A 82 0.29 0.91 12.95
C PRO A 82 -0.52 1.96 12.17
N GLU A 83 0.04 2.59 11.14
CA GLU A 83 -0.71 3.55 10.33
C GLU A 83 -1.78 2.86 9.47
N VAL A 84 -1.48 1.67 8.94
CA VAL A 84 -2.46 0.83 8.24
C VAL A 84 -3.55 0.35 9.20
N ASP A 85 -3.18 -0.08 10.41
CA ASP A 85 -4.15 -0.51 11.44
C ASP A 85 -5.11 0.63 11.82
N GLU A 86 -4.58 1.84 12.02
CA GLU A 86 -5.42 3.02 12.27
C GLU A 86 -6.35 3.34 11.07
N MET A 87 -5.91 3.10 9.83
CA MET A 87 -6.77 3.29 8.65
C MET A 87 -7.87 2.24 8.59
N GLN A 88 -7.53 0.98 8.86
CA GLN A 88 -8.49 -0.11 8.92
C GLN A 88 -9.56 0.14 9.99
N GLN A 89 -9.18 0.70 11.14
CA GLN A 89 -10.11 1.07 12.19
C GLN A 89 -11.08 2.16 11.72
N ARG A 90 -10.57 3.23 11.09
CA ARG A 90 -11.41 4.34 10.58
C ARG A 90 -12.39 3.88 9.50
N VAL A 91 -11.96 2.99 8.60
CA VAL A 91 -12.84 2.38 7.58
C VAL A 91 -13.91 1.50 8.22
N SER A 92 -13.54 0.70 9.22
CA SER A 92 -14.50 -0.15 9.97
C SER A 92 -15.58 0.68 10.66
N SER A 93 -15.21 1.76 11.35
CA SER A 93 -16.17 2.68 11.98
C SER A 93 -17.12 3.31 10.95
N MET A 94 -16.60 3.68 9.78
CA MET A 94 -17.41 4.23 8.70
C MET A 94 -18.39 3.21 8.08
N SER A 95 -17.93 1.98 7.91
CA SER A 95 -18.78 0.87 7.47
C SER A 95 -19.93 0.65 8.45
N LEU A 96 -19.66 0.69 9.76
CA LEU A 96 -20.69 0.56 10.80
C LEU A 96 -21.74 1.68 10.72
N ILE A 97 -21.32 2.95 10.62
CA ILE A 97 -22.25 4.09 10.49
C ILE A 97 -23.14 3.92 9.24
N SER A 98 -22.55 3.47 8.13
CA SER A 98 -23.30 3.24 6.89
C SER A 98 -24.31 2.08 7.02
N GLN A 99 -23.93 1.00 7.70
CA GLN A 99 -24.81 -0.13 7.96
C GLN A 99 -25.98 0.25 8.87
N LEU A 100 -25.74 1.02 9.93
CA LEU A 100 -26.78 1.51 10.84
C LEU A 100 -27.74 2.48 10.15
N GLY A 101 -27.22 3.39 9.32
CA GLY A 101 -28.04 4.27 8.49
C GLY A 101 -28.97 3.51 7.55
N ASN A 102 -28.50 2.39 6.98
CA ASN A 102 -29.29 1.54 6.06
C ASN A 102 -30.26 0.59 6.80
N LYS A 103 -29.89 0.10 8.00
CA LYS A 103 -30.77 -0.74 8.85
C LYS A 103 -31.96 0.03 9.39
N CYS A 104 -31.86 1.34 9.61
CA CYS A 104 -33.03 2.18 9.92
C CYS A 104 -34.09 2.17 8.80
N MET A 105 -33.78 1.65 7.61
CA MET A 105 -34.69 1.49 6.48
C MET A 105 -35.10 0.04 6.20
N SER A 106 -34.55 -0.96 6.89
CA SER A 106 -34.94 -2.37 6.70
C SER A 106 -34.92 -3.12 8.03
N SER A 107 -36.11 -3.48 8.51
CA SER A 107 -36.29 -4.32 9.70
C SER A 107 -35.76 -5.73 9.45
N SER A 108 -34.57 -6.07 9.95
CA SER A 108 -34.24 -7.45 10.36
C SER A 108 -32.99 -7.54 11.25
N PRO A 109 -33.03 -8.27 12.38
CA PRO A 109 -31.95 -8.31 13.37
C PRO A 109 -31.17 -9.62 13.26
N SER A 110 -30.06 -9.64 12.52
CA SER A 110 -29.19 -10.83 12.57
C SER A 110 -27.80 -10.57 12.00
N ILE A 111 -27.03 -9.66 12.63
CA ILE A 111 -25.55 -9.76 12.72
C ILE A 111 -25.15 -9.07 14.03
N LEU A 112 -25.36 -9.74 15.15
CA LEU A 112 -24.85 -9.37 16.47
C LEU A 112 -24.02 -10.58 16.90
N ASN A 113 -22.70 -10.57 16.68
CA ASN A 113 -21.78 -11.56 17.28
C ASN A 113 -20.30 -11.29 17.05
N SER A 114 -19.88 -10.08 16.67
CA SER A 114 -18.44 -9.78 16.71
C SER A 114 -18.21 -8.30 16.84
N LEU A 115 -18.02 -7.84 18.08
CA LEU A 115 -16.94 -6.97 18.50
C LEU A 115 -17.37 -6.24 19.79
N GLU A 116 -17.44 -6.99 20.88
CA GLU A 116 -17.38 -6.40 22.21
C GLU A 116 -15.95 -5.93 22.47
N GLU A 117 -15.86 -4.87 23.28
CA GLU A 117 -14.65 -4.36 23.93
C GLU A 117 -13.81 -3.31 23.19
N SER A 118 -14.38 -2.11 23.03
CA SER A 118 -13.61 -0.88 23.24
C SER A 118 -14.54 0.27 23.64
N GLY A 119 -14.31 0.86 24.81
CA GLY A 119 -15.10 1.98 25.32
C GLY A 119 -15.02 3.20 24.39
N GLY A 120 -16.08 3.44 23.63
CA GLY A 120 -16.19 4.64 22.80
C GLY A 120 -17.47 4.64 21.97
N VAL A 121 -18.46 5.43 22.41
CA VAL A 121 -19.78 5.70 21.80
C VAL A 121 -20.66 4.45 21.69
N ARG A 122 -21.75 4.41 22.46
CA ARG A 122 -22.70 3.29 22.43
C ARG A 122 -23.42 3.31 21.08
N GLU A 123 -23.66 2.15 20.48
CA GLU A 123 -24.36 2.03 19.19
C GLU A 123 -25.70 2.78 19.19
N ASP A 124 -26.39 2.77 20.33
CA ASP A 124 -27.60 3.55 20.63
C ASP A 124 -27.44 5.06 20.41
N ASP A 125 -26.29 5.65 20.75
CA ASP A 125 -26.03 7.08 20.61
C ASP A 125 -25.87 7.46 19.13
N ILE A 126 -25.25 6.57 18.34
CA ILE A 126 -25.10 6.71 16.89
C ILE A 126 -26.46 6.54 16.19
N GLU A 127 -27.28 5.59 16.64
CA GLU A 127 -28.62 5.38 16.12
C GLU A 127 -29.54 6.59 16.41
N LEU A 128 -29.42 7.19 17.59
CA LEU A 128 -30.17 8.38 17.97
C LEU A 128 -29.77 9.59 17.10
N LEU A 129 -28.48 9.78 16.84
CA LEU A 129 -27.98 10.82 15.93
C LEU A 129 -28.47 10.61 14.49
N LEU A 130 -28.44 9.38 13.99
CA LEU A 130 -28.93 9.02 12.66
C LEU A 130 -30.44 9.30 12.49
N LYS A 131 -31.24 9.11 13.54
CA LYS A 131 -32.68 9.42 13.54
C LYS A 131 -32.97 10.91 13.63
N SER A 132 -32.12 11.66 14.32
CA SER A 132 -32.33 13.10 14.58
C SER A 132 -31.99 13.96 13.36
N GLU A 133 -30.83 13.72 12.73
CA GLU A 133 -30.33 14.56 11.63
C GLU A 133 -29.70 13.74 10.49
N PRO A 134 -30.50 12.97 9.74
CA PRO A 134 -29.99 12.02 8.74
C PRO A 134 -29.19 12.69 7.62
N ASP A 135 -29.61 13.87 7.17
CA ASP A 135 -28.92 14.61 6.10
C ASP A 135 -27.56 15.16 6.56
N LEU A 136 -27.47 15.61 7.82
CA LEU A 136 -26.21 16.08 8.38
C LEU A 136 -25.23 14.91 8.54
N VAL A 137 -25.68 13.78 9.09
CA VAL A 137 -24.85 12.58 9.23
C VAL A 137 -24.38 12.10 7.85
N LYS A 138 -25.28 12.00 6.86
CA LYS A 138 -24.91 11.60 5.50
C LYS A 138 -23.84 12.52 4.88
N LYS A 139 -23.98 13.84 5.07
CA LYS A 139 -23.00 14.83 4.59
C LYS A 139 -21.65 14.66 5.26
N ILE A 140 -21.63 14.54 6.59
CA ILE A 140 -20.41 14.33 7.39
C ILE A 140 -19.72 13.01 7.00
N THR A 141 -20.49 11.91 6.94
CA THR A 141 -19.97 10.59 6.53
C THR A 141 -19.39 10.63 5.12
N SER A 142 -20.06 11.29 4.16
CA SER A 142 -19.55 11.43 2.80
C SER A 142 -18.25 12.23 2.75
N GLN A 143 -18.15 13.33 3.50
CA GLN A 143 -16.94 14.13 3.59
C GLN A 143 -15.77 13.34 4.19
N HIS A 144 -16.01 12.63 5.29
CA HIS A 144 -14.99 11.77 5.89
C HIS A 144 -14.59 10.61 4.97
N SER A 145 -15.54 10.03 4.22
CA SER A 145 -15.27 9.00 3.22
C SER A 145 -14.26 9.47 2.19
N ASN A 146 -14.51 10.65 1.60
CA ASN A 146 -13.63 11.22 0.58
C ASN A 146 -12.23 11.49 1.13
N ILE A 147 -12.12 11.99 2.36
CA ILE A 147 -10.83 12.20 3.04
C ILE A 147 -10.09 10.88 3.23
N LEU A 148 -10.78 9.83 3.73
CA LEU A 148 -10.16 8.52 3.94
C LEU A 148 -9.72 7.88 2.62
N LEU A 149 -10.55 7.94 1.58
CA LEU A 149 -10.22 7.45 0.24
C LEU A 149 -8.98 8.17 -0.31
N SER A 150 -8.94 9.49 -0.20
CA SER A 150 -7.80 10.29 -0.66
C SER A 150 -6.52 9.94 0.08
N LYS A 151 -6.61 9.72 1.41
CA LYS A 151 -5.47 9.30 2.22
C LYS A 151 -5.00 7.88 1.85
N LEU A 152 -5.93 6.96 1.66
CA LEU A 152 -5.63 5.57 1.29
C LEU A 152 -4.96 5.50 -0.09
N ASP A 153 -5.49 6.24 -1.07
CA ASP A 153 -4.90 6.37 -2.41
C ASP A 153 -3.48 6.93 -2.35
N ASN A 154 -3.25 7.98 -1.53
CA ASN A 154 -1.91 8.52 -1.35
C ASN A 154 -0.95 7.50 -0.72
N MET A 155 -1.37 6.82 0.36
CA MET A 155 -0.54 5.80 1.02
C MET A 155 -0.20 4.65 0.05
N GLN A 156 -1.19 4.18 -0.71
CA GLN A 156 -0.99 3.17 -1.73
C GLN A 156 0.03 3.65 -2.77
N GLN A 157 -0.16 4.84 -3.35
CA GLN A 157 0.74 5.35 -4.40
C GLN A 157 2.17 5.54 -3.90
N GLN A 158 2.36 6.01 -2.66
CA GLN A 158 3.71 6.15 -2.10
C GLN A 158 4.39 4.78 -1.89
N LEU A 159 3.64 3.76 -1.46
CA LEU A 159 4.18 2.41 -1.36
C LEU A 159 4.56 1.84 -2.73
N GLU A 160 3.73 2.08 -3.75
CA GLU A 160 4.05 1.66 -5.13
C GLU A 160 5.33 2.33 -5.63
N ASN A 161 5.47 3.63 -5.41
CA ASN A 161 6.67 4.38 -5.80
C ASN A 161 7.92 3.88 -5.05
N LEU A 162 7.82 3.61 -3.74
CA LEU A 162 8.91 3.08 -2.95
C LEU A 162 9.36 1.70 -3.48
N LEU A 163 8.39 0.84 -3.84
CA LEU A 163 8.70 -0.46 -4.42
C LEU A 163 9.37 -0.33 -5.78
N ASP A 164 8.95 0.63 -6.61
CA ASP A 164 9.61 0.93 -7.89
C ASP A 164 11.03 1.43 -7.65
N ASP A 165 11.24 2.38 -6.72
CA ASP A 165 12.54 2.93 -6.34
C ASP A 165 13.51 1.82 -5.90
N VAL A 166 13.07 0.90 -5.03
CA VAL A 166 13.88 -0.27 -4.62
C VAL A 166 14.18 -1.19 -5.80
N VAL A 167 13.18 -1.45 -6.65
CA VAL A 167 13.33 -2.35 -7.80
C VAL A 167 14.27 -1.78 -8.86
N THR A 168 14.43 -0.46 -8.97
CA THR A 168 15.41 0.14 -9.90
C THR A 168 16.85 -0.32 -9.62
N THR A 169 17.13 -0.76 -8.39
CA THR A 169 18.44 -1.29 -7.97
C THR A 169 18.67 -2.74 -8.38
N CYS A 170 17.65 -3.40 -8.92
CA CYS A 170 17.74 -4.80 -9.30
C CYS A 170 18.51 -4.95 -10.61
N ARG A 171 19.39 -5.96 -10.69
CA ARG A 171 20.04 -6.29 -11.97
C ARG A 171 19.00 -6.64 -13.05
N PRO A 172 19.36 -6.59 -14.34
CA PRO A 172 18.51 -7.14 -15.40
C PRO A 172 18.10 -8.60 -15.10
N MET A 173 16.82 -8.90 -15.32
CA MET A 173 16.32 -10.27 -15.23
C MET A 173 16.84 -11.10 -16.42
N THR A 174 17.32 -12.32 -16.14
CA THR A 174 17.78 -13.24 -17.17
C THR A 174 16.61 -13.93 -17.87
N ARG A 175 16.85 -14.48 -19.07
CA ARG A 175 15.80 -15.18 -19.83
C ARG A 175 15.22 -16.38 -19.08
N ASP A 176 16.05 -17.08 -18.30
CA ASP A 176 15.58 -18.23 -17.52
C ASP A 176 14.69 -17.78 -16.35
N GLU A 177 15.05 -16.68 -15.67
CA GLU A 177 14.21 -16.06 -14.63
C GLU A 177 12.87 -15.57 -15.21
N ILE A 178 12.88 -14.98 -16.41
CA ILE A 178 11.64 -14.56 -17.09
C ILE A 178 10.75 -15.77 -17.37
N ARG A 179 11.29 -16.89 -17.86
CA ARG A 179 10.51 -18.11 -18.11
C ARG A 179 9.93 -18.70 -16.82
N GLU A 180 10.72 -18.75 -15.76
CA GLU A 180 10.25 -19.23 -14.45
C GLU A 180 9.17 -18.30 -13.86
N LEU A 181 9.29 -16.99 -14.06
CA LEU A 181 8.27 -16.02 -13.70
C LEU A 181 6.97 -16.27 -14.48
N GLN A 182 7.04 -16.45 -15.80
CA GLN A 182 5.87 -16.77 -16.64
C GLN A 182 5.15 -18.02 -16.14
N LYS A 183 5.90 -19.08 -15.83
CA LYS A 183 5.35 -20.32 -15.28
C LYS A 183 4.68 -20.06 -13.92
N SER A 184 5.38 -19.37 -13.03
CA SER A 184 4.88 -19.08 -11.68
C SER A 184 3.62 -18.21 -11.66
N ILE A 185 3.46 -17.29 -12.61
CA ILE A 185 2.25 -16.48 -12.77
C ILE A 185 1.05 -17.36 -13.15
N LYS A 186 1.23 -18.32 -14.06
CA LYS A 186 0.16 -19.25 -14.49
C LYS A 186 -0.31 -20.19 -13.37
N GLU A 187 0.55 -20.44 -12.39
CA GLU A 187 0.24 -21.26 -11.21
C GLU A 187 -0.49 -20.48 -10.11
N LEU A 188 -0.62 -19.15 -10.22
CA LEU A 188 -1.27 -18.35 -9.19
C LEU A 188 -2.80 -18.59 -9.16
N PRO A 189 -3.41 -18.57 -7.97
CA PRO A 189 -4.86 -18.54 -7.84
C PRO A 189 -5.46 -17.31 -8.53
N GLU A 190 -6.65 -17.46 -9.09
CA GLU A 190 -7.36 -16.42 -9.85
C GLU A 190 -7.47 -15.09 -9.08
N LYS A 191 -7.76 -15.15 -7.78
CA LYS A 191 -7.84 -13.96 -6.91
C LYS A 191 -6.56 -13.10 -6.92
N ASN A 192 -5.40 -13.70 -7.17
CA ASN A 192 -4.11 -13.02 -7.20
C ASN A 192 -3.76 -12.47 -8.59
N LEU A 193 -4.40 -12.96 -9.65
CA LEU A 193 -4.18 -12.48 -11.02
C LEU A 193 -4.65 -11.04 -11.21
N ASN A 194 -5.70 -10.62 -10.49
CA ASN A 194 -6.15 -9.22 -10.49
C ASN A 194 -5.02 -8.24 -10.17
N ARG A 195 -4.16 -8.59 -9.22
CA ARG A 195 -3.02 -7.75 -8.85
C ARG A 195 -1.89 -7.80 -9.87
N VAL A 196 -1.65 -8.95 -10.50
CA VAL A 196 -0.71 -9.07 -11.64
C VAL A 196 -1.12 -8.12 -12.76
N VAL A 197 -2.41 -8.11 -13.11
CA VAL A 197 -2.96 -7.20 -14.13
C VAL A 197 -2.74 -5.74 -13.74
N GLN A 198 -2.98 -5.36 -12.48
CA GLN A 198 -2.72 -3.99 -12.01
C GLN A 198 -1.25 -3.59 -12.11
N ILE A 199 -0.31 -4.48 -11.76
CA ILE A 199 1.14 -4.21 -11.86
C ILE A 199 1.51 -3.95 -13.32
N VAL A 200 1.06 -4.81 -14.23
CA VAL A 200 1.28 -4.66 -15.67
C VAL A 200 0.69 -3.34 -16.19
N GLN A 201 -0.56 -3.06 -15.84
CA GLN A 201 -1.24 -1.84 -16.27
C GLN A 201 -0.51 -0.59 -15.77
N ASN A 202 -0.04 -0.61 -14.52
CA ASN A 202 0.69 0.51 -13.93
C ASN A 202 2.00 0.79 -14.66
N SER A 203 2.76 -0.24 -15.02
CA SER A 203 4.00 -0.10 -15.79
C SER A 203 3.75 0.35 -17.24
N ASN A 204 2.63 -0.07 -17.83
CA ASN A 204 2.24 0.27 -19.21
C ASN A 204 1.50 1.61 -19.35
N LYS A 205 1.30 2.40 -18.28
CA LYS A 205 0.56 3.69 -18.32
C LYS A 205 1.12 4.74 -19.28
N THR A 206 2.28 4.52 -19.90
CA THR A 206 2.82 5.32 -21.01
C THR A 206 2.23 4.96 -22.38
N SER A 207 1.53 3.82 -22.49
CA SER A 207 0.95 3.28 -23.71
C SER A 207 -0.57 3.10 -23.55
N SER A 208 -1.32 4.01 -24.17
CA SER A 208 -2.74 3.98 -24.57
C SER A 208 -3.74 3.17 -23.71
N LYS A 209 -4.77 3.88 -23.22
CA LYS A 209 -6.01 3.31 -22.67
C LYS A 209 -6.69 2.41 -23.71
N ASP A 210 -6.43 1.11 -23.67
CA ASP A 210 -7.34 0.12 -24.23
C ASP A 210 -7.98 -0.68 -23.09
N ASN A 211 -9.29 -0.50 -22.96
CA ASN A 211 -10.13 -1.12 -21.94
C ASN A 211 -10.47 -2.57 -22.35
N THR A 212 -9.48 -3.34 -22.74
CA THR A 212 -9.64 -4.76 -23.07
C THR A 212 -9.54 -5.60 -21.80
N ASN A 213 -10.56 -6.44 -21.57
CA ASN A 213 -10.60 -7.38 -20.44
C ASN A 213 -9.47 -8.43 -20.47
N GLU A 214 -8.74 -8.52 -21.58
CA GLU A 214 -7.62 -9.44 -21.77
C GLU A 214 -6.31 -8.66 -21.92
N VAL A 215 -5.44 -8.79 -20.92
CA VAL A 215 -4.11 -8.16 -20.92
C VAL A 215 -3.08 -9.20 -21.33
N VAL A 216 -2.72 -9.19 -22.63
CA VAL A 216 -1.65 -10.03 -23.16
C VAL A 216 -0.32 -9.30 -23.00
N VAL A 217 0.58 -9.84 -22.18
CA VAL A 217 1.90 -9.23 -21.92
C VAL A 217 3.00 -10.11 -22.48
N ASN A 218 3.84 -9.53 -23.32
CA ASN A 218 5.09 -10.15 -23.72
C ASN A 218 6.19 -9.82 -22.71
N LEU A 219 6.43 -10.71 -21.75
CA LEU A 219 7.44 -10.50 -20.70
C LEU A 219 8.88 -10.46 -21.25
N ASP A 220 9.16 -11.00 -22.44
CA ASP A 220 10.51 -10.93 -23.03
C ASP A 220 10.88 -9.51 -23.48
N HIS A 221 9.90 -8.62 -23.61
CA HIS A 221 10.08 -7.22 -24.02
C HIS A 221 9.60 -6.24 -22.94
N ALA A 222 9.27 -6.73 -21.74
CA ALA A 222 8.86 -5.89 -20.63
C ALA A 222 10.06 -5.17 -20.00
N ASP A 223 9.81 -4.03 -19.38
CA ASP A 223 10.83 -3.31 -18.63
C ASP A 223 11.26 -4.08 -17.37
N ASN A 224 12.52 -3.85 -16.96
CA ASN A 224 13.10 -4.55 -15.82
C ASN A 224 12.33 -4.29 -14.52
N ILE A 225 11.73 -3.11 -14.36
CA ILE A 225 10.97 -2.75 -13.16
C ILE A 225 9.70 -3.60 -13.07
N MET A 226 8.91 -3.66 -14.13
CA MET A 226 7.71 -4.52 -14.18
C MET A 226 8.05 -5.99 -13.89
N LEU A 227 9.12 -6.51 -14.49
CA LEU A 227 9.54 -7.91 -14.31
C LEU A 227 9.84 -8.24 -12.84
N TRP A 228 10.66 -7.42 -12.18
CA TRP A 228 10.99 -7.65 -10.78
C TRP A 228 9.80 -7.39 -9.84
N ARG A 229 8.94 -6.41 -10.15
CA ARG A 229 7.71 -6.17 -9.40
C ARG A 229 6.79 -7.38 -9.42
N LEU A 230 6.62 -7.99 -10.59
CA LEU A 230 5.89 -9.25 -10.74
C LEU A 230 6.57 -10.39 -9.97
N HIS A 231 7.89 -10.53 -10.10
CA HIS A 231 8.64 -11.58 -9.41
C HIS A 231 8.48 -11.51 -7.89
N PHE A 232 8.68 -10.35 -7.27
CA PHE A 232 8.53 -10.20 -5.83
C PHE A 232 7.08 -10.40 -5.37
N TYR A 233 6.09 -9.93 -6.14
CA TYR A 233 4.69 -10.18 -5.85
C TYR A 233 4.36 -11.68 -5.84
N VAL A 234 4.74 -12.39 -6.89
CA VAL A 234 4.54 -13.84 -7.02
C VAL A 234 5.22 -14.60 -5.87
N GLY A 235 6.46 -14.21 -5.53
CA GLY A 235 7.19 -14.78 -4.40
C GLY A 235 6.49 -14.58 -3.06
N ALA A 236 5.94 -13.38 -2.82
CA ALA A 236 5.17 -13.09 -1.61
C ALA A 236 3.88 -13.93 -1.53
N VAL A 237 3.15 -14.09 -2.64
CA VAL A 237 1.94 -14.92 -2.70
C VAL A 237 2.27 -16.39 -2.42
N LYS A 238 3.30 -16.94 -3.05
CA LYS A 238 3.74 -18.33 -2.82
C LYS A 238 4.16 -18.54 -1.36
N SER A 239 4.86 -17.58 -0.77
CA SER A 239 5.27 -17.63 0.64
C SER A 239 4.06 -17.62 1.58
N ALA A 240 3.09 -16.73 1.33
CA ALA A 240 1.86 -16.66 2.13
C ALA A 240 1.03 -17.95 2.04
N GLN A 241 0.94 -18.57 0.85
CA GLN A 241 0.26 -19.85 0.67
C GLN A 241 0.92 -20.98 1.45
N LYS A 242 2.26 -21.04 1.42
CA LYS A 242 3.01 -22.04 2.18
C LYS A 242 2.74 -21.89 3.68
N LEU A 243 2.79 -20.67 4.20
CA LEU A 243 2.50 -20.40 5.60
C LEU A 243 1.09 -20.79 6.01
N ALA A 244 0.10 -20.63 5.11
CA ALA A 244 -1.28 -21.02 5.37
C ALA A 244 -1.54 -22.55 5.31
N LEU A 245 -0.63 -23.31 4.68
CA LEU A 245 -0.68 -24.79 4.67
C LEU A 245 0.01 -25.39 5.91
N ASP A 246 0.95 -24.65 6.50
CA ASP A 246 1.71 -25.03 7.69
C ASP A 246 1.02 -24.58 9.00
N SER A 247 -0.09 -23.83 8.92
CA SER A 247 -0.90 -23.30 10.05
C SER A 247 -2.20 -24.06 10.25
#